data_AF-A0A090E2S4-F1
#
_entry.id   AF-A0A090E2S4-F1
#
_cell.length_a   1.000
_cell.length_b   1.000
_cell.length_c   1.000
_cell.angle_alpha   90.00
_cell.angle_beta   90.00
_cell.angle_gamma   90.00
#
_symmetry.space_group_name_H-M   'P 1'
#
loop_
_entity.id
_entity.type
_entity.pdbx_description
1 polymer ?
#
loop_
_entity_poly.entity_id
_entity_poly.type
_entity_poly.pdbx_seq_one_letter_code
_entity_poly.pdbx_strand_id
1 'polypeptide(L)' 'MVPPKAAAKAGLTYFIEIFIAIEVTEGWIGSQKEKPSLSAISDRLIYYAINDA' A
#
# COMPACT_ATOMS: atom_id res chain seq x y z
N MET A 1 5.78 -6.03 11.98
CA MET A 1 5.04 -4.92 12.63
C MET A 1 3.71 -5.47 13.15
N VAL A 2 3.22 -5.06 14.33
CA VAL A 2 1.88 -5.50 14.82
C VAL A 2 0.84 -4.54 14.22
N PRO A 3 -0.20 -5.01 13.50
CA PRO A 3 -1.25 -4.14 13.00
C PRO A 3 -1.86 -3.31 14.15
N PRO A 4 -2.21 -2.04 13.93
CA PRO A 4 -2.90 -1.24 14.95
C PRO A 4 -4.09 -2.02 15.52
N LYS A 5 -4.34 -1.88 16.82
CA LYS A 5 -5.38 -2.65 17.54
C LYS A 5 -6.74 -2.61 16.84
N ALA A 6 -7.08 -1.50 16.17
CA ALA A 6 -8.29 -1.35 15.38
C ALA A 6 -8.32 -2.28 14.14
N ALA A 7 -7.21 -2.43 13.41
CA ALA A 7 -7.09 -3.32 12.26
C ALA A 7 -7.13 -4.80 12.68
N ALA A 8 -6.43 -5.14 13.76
CA ALA A 8 -6.47 -6.50 14.31
C ALA A 8 -7.88 -6.91 14.78
N LYS A 9 -8.61 -5.99 15.42
CA LYS A 9 -10.01 -6.22 15.84
C LYS A 9 -10.97 -6.43 14.66
N ALA A 10 -10.66 -5.86 13.50
CA ALA A 10 -11.44 -6.01 12.27
C ALA A 10 -11.09 -7.27 11.45
N GLY A 11 -10.19 -8.13 11.93
CA GLY A 11 -9.75 -9.33 11.20
C GLY A 11 -8.86 -9.02 10.00
N LEU A 12 -8.26 -7.82 9.93
CA LEU A 12 -7.39 -7.42 8.83
C LEU A 12 -5.96 -7.90 9.09
N THR A 13 -5.39 -8.55 8.07
CA THR A 13 -4.04 -9.14 8.15
C THR A 13 -2.94 -8.14 7.84
N TYR A 14 -3.23 -7.13 7.02
CA TYR A 14 -2.27 -6.14 6.54
C TYR A 14 -2.78 -4.74 6.83
N PHE A 15 -1.88 -3.87 7.27
CA PHE A 15 -2.17 -2.48 7.56
C PHE A 15 -1.08 -1.63 6.91
N ILE A 16 -1.50 -0.64 6.14
CA ILE A 16 -0.63 0.37 5.56
C ILE A 16 -1.11 1.74 6.02
N GLU A 17 -0.19 2.54 6.55
CA GLU A 17 -0.51 3.92 6.94
C GLU A 17 -0.72 4.77 5.68
N ILE A 18 -1.61 5.76 5.75
CA ILE A 18 -1.95 6.60 4.58
C ILE A 18 -0.70 7.30 4.02
N PHE A 19 0.18 7.81 4.88
CA PHE A 19 1.39 8.49 4.42
C PHE A 19 2.35 7.52 3.70
N ILE A 20 2.47 6.28 4.18
CA ILE A 20 3.27 5.23 3.51
C ILE A 20 2.64 4.87 2.16
N ALA A 21 1.31 4.69 2.12
CA ALA A 21 0.61 4.42 0.87
C ALA A 21 0.82 5.53 -0.17
N ILE A 22 0.83 6.79 0.26
CA ILE A 22 1.13 7.94 -0.61
C ILE A 22 2.57 7.86 -1.11
N GLU A 23 3.55 7.70 -0.22
CA GLU A 23 4.98 7.66 -0.59
C GLU A 23 5.28 6.53 -1.57
N VAL A 24 4.77 5.33 -1.32
CA VAL A 24 4.93 4.16 -2.21
C VAL A 24 4.26 4.42 -3.55
N THR A 25 3.07 5.01 -3.56
CA THR A 25 2.32 5.30 -4.78
C THR A 25 3.03 6.37 -5.62
N GLU A 26 3.40 7.48 -5.01
CA GLU A 26 4.03 8.60 -5.70
C GLU A 26 5.43 8.23 -6.22
N GLY A 27 6.24 7.56 -5.39
CA GLY A 27 7.55 7.06 -5.80
C GLY A 27 7.44 6.06 -6.95
N TRP A 28 6.45 5.17 -6.90
CA TRP A 28 6.22 4.22 -7.99
C TRP A 28 5.73 4.92 -9.26
N ILE A 29 4.70 5.77 -9.19
CA ILE A 29 4.18 6.51 -10.35
C ILE A 29 5.29 7.34 -11.01
N GLY A 30 6.13 8.02 -10.22
CA GLY A 30 7.26 8.81 -10.73
C GLY A 30 8.32 7.98 -11.46
N SER A 31 8.38 6.67 -11.19
CA SER A 31 9.30 5.75 -11.89
C SER A 31 8.74 5.17 -13.20
N GLN A 32 7.46 5.39 -13.51
CA GLN A 32 6.80 4.83 -14.69
C GLN A 32 6.87 5.80 -15.87
N LYS A 33 7.03 5.25 -17.09
CA LYS A 33 6.98 6.04 -18.33
C LYS A 33 5.58 6.55 -18.66
N GLU A 34 4.56 5.81 -18.24
CA GLU A 34 3.15 6.14 -18.42
C GLU A 34 2.45 6.08 -17.07
N LYS A 35 1.40 6.90 -16.89
CA LYS A 35 0.63 6.90 -15.64
C LYS A 35 -0.09 5.55 -15.49
N PRO A 36 0.14 4.80 -14.41
CA PRO A 36 -0.56 3.54 -14.16
C PRO A 36 -2.07 3.75 -14.00
N SER A 37 -2.83 2.71 -14.33
CA SER A 37 -4.26 2.68 -14.02
C SER A 37 -4.51 2.61 -12.51
N LEU A 38 -5.72 2.98 -12.08
CA LEU A 38 -6.11 2.89 -10.66
C LEU A 38 -6.00 1.44 -10.13
N SER A 39 -6.39 0.45 -10.94
CA SER A 39 -6.25 -0.96 -10.56
C SER A 39 -4.78 -1.32 -10.31
N ALA A 40 -3.88 -0.89 -11.19
CA ALA A 40 -2.46 -1.18 -11.04
C ALA A 40 -1.84 -0.50 -9.80
N ILE A 41 -2.32 0.70 -9.44
CA ILE A 41 -1.95 1.37 -8.19
C ILE A 41 -2.44 0.59 -6.97
N SER A 42 -3.68 0.13 -6.98
CA SER A 42 -4.23 -0.72 -5.91
C SER A 42 -3.43 -2.02 -5.76
N ASP A 43 -3.12 -2.71 -6.86
CA ASP A 43 -2.33 -3.94 -6.86
C ASP A 43 -0.92 -3.70 -6.31
N ARG A 44 -0.29 -2.57 -6.67
CA ARG A 44 1.03 -2.20 -6.14
C ARG A 44 1.00 -1.98 -4.63
N LEU A 45 -0.02 -1.30 -4.12
CA LEU A 45 -0.19 -1.06 -2.68
C LEU A 45 -0.44 -2.35 -1.91
N ILE A 46 -1.25 -3.27 -2.46
CA ILE A 46 -1.47 -4.59 -1.88
C ILE A 46 -0.16 -5.38 -1.85
N TYR A 47 0.58 -5.38 -2.96
CA TYR A 47 1.89 -6.05 -3.03
C TYR A 47 2.84 -5.52 -1.98
N TYR A 48 2.95 -4.19 -1.83
CA TYR A 48 3.80 -3.57 -0.83
C TYR A 48 3.39 -3.98 0.59
N ALA A 49 2.09 -3.91 0.90
CA ALA A 49 1.57 -4.28 2.21
C ALA A 49 1.81 -5.76 2.59
N ILE A 50 1.94 -6.64 1.60
CA ILE A 50 2.21 -8.08 1.81
C ILE A 50 3.71 -8.35 1.98
N ASN A 51 4.58 -7.67 1.22
CA ASN A 51 5.99 -8.09 1.07
C ASN A 51 6.99 -7.14 1.74
N ASP A 52 6.68 -5.84 1.83
CA ASP A 52 7.66 -4.80 2.18
C ASP A 52 7.29 -4.02 3.47
N ALA A 53 6.11 -4.27 4.08
CA ALA A 53 5.56 -3.56 5.25
C ALA A 53 5.69 -4.29 6.60
#